data_AF-A0A0Q3EPS6-F1
#
_entry.id   AF-A0A0Q3EPS6-F1
#
_cell.length_a   1.000
_cell.length_b   1.000
_cell.length_c   1.000
_cell.angle_alpha   90.00
_cell.angle_beta   90.00
_cell.angle_gamma   90.00
#
_symmetry.space_group_name_H-M   'P 1'
#
loop_
_entity.id
_entity.type
_entity.pdbx_description
1 polymer ?
#
loop_
_entity_poly.entity_id
_entity_poly.type
_entity_poly.pdbx_seq_one_letter_code
_entity_poly.pdbx_strand_id
1 'polypeptide(L)' 'MSTQFEPPKSRSDQEFLYMAVGMVAGAVPGIVIGLLLSLSLGNPAMWVSIVGGVGIILGLLGSRILYRRRGR' A
#
# COMPACT_ATOMS: atom_id res chain seq x y z
N MET A 1 36.31 -3.07 -10.09
CA MET A 1 35.35 -2.75 -9.02
C MET A 1 34.44 -1.67 -9.54
N SER A 2 33.20 -2.00 -9.92
CA SER A 2 32.20 -0.99 -10.28
C SER A 2 31.84 -0.23 -9.01
N THR A 3 32.38 0.98 -8.85
CA THR A 3 31.90 1.96 -7.89
C THR A 3 30.50 2.40 -8.32
N GLN A 4 29.52 1.53 -8.05
CA GLN A 4 28.11 1.86 -8.15
C GLN A 4 27.85 2.87 -7.03
N PHE A 5 27.91 4.15 -7.40
CA PHE A 5 27.53 5.26 -6.53
C PHE A 5 26.07 5.02 -6.09
N GLU A 6 25.89 4.46 -4.91
CA GLU A 6 24.57 4.45 -4.26
C GLU A 6 24.31 5.85 -3.72
N PRO A 7 23.28 6.56 -4.22
CA PRO A 7 22.94 7.86 -3.68
C PRO A 7 22.60 7.71 -2.18
N PRO A 8 22.96 8.68 -1.33
CA PRO A 8 22.62 8.64 0.08
C PRO A 8 21.09 8.61 0.19
N LYS A 9 20.51 7.47 0.58
CA LYS A 9 19.08 7.33 0.84
C LYS A 9 18.71 8.27 1.98
N SER A 10 17.96 9.33 1.67
CA SER A 10 17.46 10.28 2.65
C SER A 10 16.51 9.57 3.63
N ARG A 11 16.47 10.02 4.89
CA ARG A 11 15.43 9.58 5.84
C ARG A 11 14.02 9.81 5.29
N SER A 12 13.86 10.85 4.48
CA SER A 12 12.59 11.14 3.81
C SER A 12 12.25 10.08 2.77
N ASP A 13 13.23 9.58 2.00
CA ASP A 13 13.00 8.55 0.97
C ASP A 13 12.54 7.24 1.61
N GLN A 14 13.08 6.91 2.79
CA GLN A 14 12.64 5.73 3.53
C GLN A 14 11.20 5.88 4.03
N GLU A 15 10.81 7.05 4.54
CA GLU A 15 9.43 7.30 4.96
C GLU A 15 8.44 7.20 3.80
N PHE A 16 8.78 7.77 2.63
CA PHE A 16 7.97 7.62 1.41
C PHE A 16 7.88 6.16 0.96
N LEU A 17 8.98 5.40 1.03
CA LEU A 17 8.97 3.97 0.73
C LEU A 17 8.05 3.20 1.68
N TYR A 18 8.08 3.48 2.99
CA TYR A 18 7.19 2.81 3.95
C TYR A 18 5.71 3.14 3.70
N MET A 19 5.40 4.38 3.31
CA MET A 19 4.04 4.75 2.93
C MET A 19 3.61 4.09 1.62
N ALA A 20 4.47 4.06 0.61
CA ALA A 20 4.20 3.41 -0.67
C ALA A 20 3.98 1.90 -0.49
N VAL A 21 4.82 1.24 0.30
CA VAL A 21 4.64 -0.18 0.66
C VAL A 21 3.33 -0.39 1.41
N GLY A 22 2.99 0.50 2.36
CA GLY A 22 1.71 0.46 3.06
C GLY A 22 0.50 0.59 2.12
N MET A 23 0.59 1.51 1.17
CA MET A 23 -0.44 1.72 0.14
C MET A 23 -0.62 0.47 -0.71
N VAL A 24 0.47 -0.10 -1.23
CA VAL A 24 0.42 -1.31 -2.07
C VAL A 24 -0.09 -2.51 -1.26
N ALA A 25 0.37 -2.65 -0.02
CA ALA A 25 -0.06 -3.72 0.89
C ALA A 25 -1.56 -3.63 1.24
N GLY A 26 -2.17 -2.46 1.17
CA GLY A 26 -3.61 -2.29 1.32
C GLY A 26 -4.38 -2.43 0.00
N ALA A 27 -3.86 -1.85 -1.08
CA ALA A 27 -4.48 -1.82 -2.39
C ALA A 27 -4.61 -3.22 -3.00
N VAL A 28 -3.53 -4.00 -3.00
CA VAL A 28 -3.48 -5.33 -3.62
C VAL A 28 -4.54 -6.28 -3.04
N PRO A 29 -4.60 -6.50 -1.71
CA PRO A 29 -5.65 -7.35 -1.15
C PRO A 29 -7.04 -6.73 -1.32
N GLY A 30 -7.19 -5.41 -1.26
CA GLY A 30 -8.48 -4.75 -1.50
C GLY A 30 -9.01 -5.00 -2.92
N ILE A 31 -8.15 -4.95 -3.92
CA ILE A 31 -8.48 -5.26 -5.32
C ILE A 31 -8.84 -6.75 -5.46
N VAL A 32 -8.05 -7.66 -4.86
CA VAL A 32 -8.33 -9.10 -4.92
C VAL A 32 -9.70 -9.42 -4.31
N ILE A 33 -10.01 -8.86 -3.14
CA ILE A 33 -11.32 -9.05 -2.49
C ILE A 33 -12.44 -8.42 -3.34
N GLY A 34 -12.22 -7.22 -3.90
CA GLY A 34 -13.19 -6.57 -4.78
C GLY A 34 -13.51 -7.41 -6.03
N LEU A 35 -12.49 -8.05 -6.63
CA LEU A 35 -12.68 -8.97 -7.74
C LEU A 35 -13.44 -10.24 -7.32
N LEU A 36 -13.11 -10.82 -6.16
CA LEU A 36 -13.83 -11.99 -5.64
C LEU A 36 -15.30 -11.67 -5.37
N LEU A 37 -15.61 -10.52 -4.80
CA LEU A 37 -17.00 -10.08 -4.58
C LEU A 37 -17.75 -9.88 -5.89
N SER A 38 -17.06 -9.39 -6.93
CA SER A 38 -17.68 -9.18 -8.24
C SER A 38 -18.12 -10.46 -8.94
N LEU A 39 -17.52 -11.61 -8.60
CA LEU A 39 -17.94 -12.90 -9.14
C LEU A 39 -19.38 -13.25 -8.73
N SER A 40 -19.79 -12.86 -7.52
CA SER A 40 -21.12 -13.15 -6.97
C SER A 40 -22.11 -11.99 -7.14
N LEU A 41 -21.63 -10.75 -7.07
CA LEU A 41 -22.48 -9.54 -7.03
C LEU A 41 -22.52 -8.77 -8.37
N GLY A 42 -21.72 -9.20 -9.36
CA GLY A 42 -21.53 -8.48 -10.62
C GLY A 42 -20.77 -7.17 -10.43
N ASN A 43 -20.67 -6.34 -11.49
CA ASN A 43 -20.08 -4.99 -11.45
C ASN A 43 -18.62 -4.93 -10.93
N PRO A 44 -17.66 -5.56 -11.61
CA PRO A 44 -16.27 -5.63 -11.16
C PRO A 44 -15.61 -4.28 -10.92
N ALA A 45 -15.82 -3.31 -11.81
CA ALA A 45 -15.23 -1.98 -11.66
C ALA A 45 -15.68 -1.27 -10.36
N MET A 46 -16.94 -1.44 -9.95
CA MET A 46 -17.48 -0.83 -8.74
C MET A 46 -16.85 -1.44 -7.48
N TRP A 47 -16.88 -2.78 -7.36
CA TRP A 47 -16.36 -3.45 -6.15
C TRP A 47 -14.85 -3.31 -6.02
N VAL A 48 -14.11 -3.36 -7.12
CA VAL A 48 -12.66 -3.11 -7.11
C VAL A 48 -12.36 -1.68 -6.68
N SER A 49 -13.15 -0.69 -7.12
CA SER A 49 -12.98 0.71 -6.71
C SER A 49 -13.28 0.89 -5.22
N ILE A 50 -14.42 0.38 -4.73
CA ILE A 50 -14.83 0.52 -3.34
C ILE A 50 -13.85 -0.20 -2.41
N VAL A 51 -13.63 -1.49 -2.62
CA VAL A 51 -12.81 -2.31 -1.72
C VAL A 51 -11.32 -1.98 -1.88
N GLY A 52 -10.87 -1.67 -3.10
CA GLY A 52 -9.50 -1.17 -3.34
C GLY A 52 -9.27 0.18 -2.66
N GLY A 53 -10.22 1.12 -2.74
CA GLY A 53 -10.15 2.41 -2.07
C GLY A 53 -10.09 2.28 -0.55
N VAL A 54 -10.96 1.45 0.05
CA VAL A 54 -10.94 1.14 1.48
C VAL A 54 -9.62 0.47 1.88
N GLY A 55 -9.14 -0.48 1.08
CA GLY A 55 -7.87 -1.17 1.28
C GLY A 55 -6.69 -0.22 1.31
N ILE A 56 -6.62 0.73 0.37
CA ILE A 56 -5.60 1.79 0.34
C ILE A 56 -5.62 2.61 1.63
N ILE A 57 -6.79 3.09 2.06
CA ILE A 57 -6.92 3.90 3.27
C ILE A 57 -6.43 3.12 4.49
N LEU A 58 -6.86 1.87 4.64
CA LEU A 58 -6.44 1.00 5.75
C LEU A 58 -4.94 0.68 5.71
N GLY A 59 -4.38 0.43 4.52
CA GLY A 59 -2.95 0.17 4.32
C GLY A 59 -2.08 1.37 4.68
N LEU A 60 -2.51 2.58 4.30
CA LEU A 60 -1.86 3.84 4.68
C LEU A 60 -1.96 4.11 6.19
N LEU A 61 -3.13 3.87 6.78
CA LEU A 61 -3.32 4.04 8.22
C LEU A 61 -2.46 3.04 9.02
N GLY A 62 -2.44 1.79 8.58
CA GLY A 62 -1.61 0.72 9.15
C GLY A 62 -0.12 1.04 9.06
N SER A 63 0.38 1.48 7.91
CA SER A 63 1.80 1.84 7.74
C SER A 63 2.19 3.06 8.57
N ARG A 64 1.31 4.08 8.66
CA ARG A 64 1.50 5.25 9.53
C ARG A 64 1.64 4.85 11.00
N ILE A 65 0.78 3.93 11.47
CA ILE A 65 0.83 3.42 12.85
C ILE A 65 2.09 2.59 13.08
N LEU A 66 2.44 1.70 12.15
CA LEU A 66 3.61 0.83 12.26
C LEU A 66 4.91 1.63 12.26
N TYR A 67 5.01 2.66 11.43
CA TYR A 67 6.14 3.60 11.40
C TYR A 67 6.27 4.35 12.72
N ARG A 68 5.15 4.88 13.27
CA ARG A 68 5.13 5.52 14.59
C ARG A 68 5.55 4.57 15.73
N ARG A 69 5.21 3.29 15.64
CA ARG A 69 5.59 2.28 16.65
C ARG A 69 7.06 1.88 16.57
N ARG A 70 7.67 1.88 15.38
CA ARG A 70 9.11 1.61 15.19
C ARG A 70 10.02 2.80 15.54
N GLY A 71 9.47 4.01 15.56
CA GLY A 71 10.20 5.23 15.89
C GLY A 71 10.21 5.63 17.38
N ARG A 72 9.58 4.84 18.25
CA ARG A 72 9.75 4.88 19.72
C ARG A 72 10.62 3.72 20.13
#